data_AF-A0A954SCN5-F1
#
_entry.id   AF-A0A954SCN5-F1
#
_cell.length_a   1.000
_cell.length_b   1.000
_cell.length_c   1.000
_cell.angle_alpha   90.00
_cell.angle_beta   90.00
_cell.angle_gamma   90.00
#
_symmetry.space_group_name_H-M   'P 1'
#
loop_
_entity.id
_entity.type
_entity.pdbx_description
1 polymer ?
#
loop_
_entity_poly.entity_id
_entity_poly.type
_entity_poly.pdbx_seq_one_letter_code
_entity_poly.pdbx_strand_id
1 'polypeptide(L)'
;MRMQLLGMTCCLLWTASAMAQPAPEPDRIRLEQGLEELSTQLKSLGEVSAVQRDDAELCARAVRMILKHEEFFKPSYVKLADQVLDLGRQRVAALQSGQAVEHTQGRKALAYRSRIDDSLQPYSVGLPPGYADAQGKRWPLHLVLHGRNGSLTEVSFIAGAEGK
;
A
#
# COMPACT_ATOMS: atom_id res chain seq x y z
N MET A 1 10.72 19.19 61.58
CA MET A 1 11.09 19.62 60.21
C MET A 1 11.18 18.37 59.33
N ARG A 2 10.19 18.11 58.48
CA ARG A 2 10.18 17.01 57.50
C ARG A 2 10.05 17.66 56.12
N MET A 3 11.11 17.57 55.33
CA MET A 3 11.19 18.17 54.00
C MET A 3 10.79 17.11 52.98
N GLN A 4 9.61 17.27 52.37
CA GLN A 4 9.15 16.44 51.26
C GLN A 4 9.67 17.08 49.97
N LEU A 5 10.60 16.40 49.26
CA LEU A 5 10.93 16.75 47.88
C LEU A 5 9.83 16.20 46.96
N LEU A 6 9.07 17.11 46.36
CA LEU A 6 8.14 16.81 45.29
C LEU A 6 8.95 16.65 43.99
N GLY A 7 9.15 15.41 43.55
CA GLY A 7 9.77 15.12 42.25
C GLY A 7 8.79 15.47 41.13
N MET A 8 9.06 16.57 40.43
CA MET A 8 8.29 17.01 39.27
C MET A 8 8.74 16.20 38.04
N THR A 9 8.08 15.07 37.80
CA THR A 9 8.29 14.26 36.59
C THR A 9 7.76 15.03 35.40
N CYS A 10 8.67 15.61 34.62
CA CYS A 10 8.36 16.25 33.35
C CYS A 10 7.97 15.16 32.33
N CYS A 11 6.67 14.92 32.15
CA CYS A 11 6.17 14.15 31.02
C CYS A 11 6.43 14.96 29.75
N LEU A 12 7.52 14.67 29.05
CA LEU A 12 7.72 15.08 27.66
C LEU A 12 6.63 14.43 26.83
N LEU A 13 5.58 15.20 26.54
CA LEU A 13 4.58 14.82 25.56
C LEU A 13 5.27 14.74 24.21
N TRP A 14 5.48 13.51 23.73
CA TRP A 14 6.00 13.24 22.40
C TRP A 14 4.96 13.76 21.40
N THR A 15 5.18 14.98 20.90
CA THR A 15 4.41 15.49 19.77
C THR A 15 4.71 14.59 18.58
N ALA A 16 3.71 13.89 18.06
CA ALA A 16 3.84 13.16 16.81
C ALA A 16 4.28 14.16 15.72
N SER A 17 5.55 14.11 15.33
CA SER A 17 6.08 14.95 14.26
C SER A 17 5.28 14.69 12.99
N ALA A 18 4.77 15.75 12.36
CA ALA A 18 4.13 15.70 11.04
C ALA A 18 5.15 15.48 9.90
N MET A 19 6.37 15.08 10.24
CA MET A 19 7.50 14.90 9.34
C MET A 19 7.66 13.43 8.99
N ALA A 20 8.24 13.16 7.83
CA ALA A 20 8.73 11.83 7.50
C ALA A 20 9.74 11.38 8.57
N GLN A 21 9.70 10.09 8.92
CA GLN A 21 10.53 9.45 9.93
C GLN A 21 10.63 7.96 9.60
N PRO A 22 11.71 7.28 10.01
CA PRO A 22 11.79 5.83 9.86
C PRO A 22 10.70 5.13 10.68
N ALA A 23 10.33 3.91 10.26
CA ALA A 23 9.58 3.02 11.12
C ALA A 23 10.44 2.63 12.35
N PRO A 24 9.81 2.31 13.50
CA PRO A 24 10.54 1.72 14.63
C PRO A 24 11.36 0.51 14.18
N GLU A 25 12.58 0.37 14.71
CA GLU A 25 13.54 -0.67 14.31
C GLU A 25 12.93 -2.09 14.17
N PRO A 26 12.19 -2.63 15.15
CA PRO A 26 11.60 -3.96 15.02
C PRO A 26 10.58 -4.04 13.87
N ASP A 27 9.82 -2.98 13.61
CA ASP A 27 8.87 -2.92 12.51
C ASP A 27 9.57 -2.78 11.17
N ARG A 28 10.64 -1.97 11.09
CA ARG A 28 11.45 -1.82 9.89
C ARG A 28 12.02 -3.17 9.44
N ILE A 29 12.68 -3.89 10.34
CA ILE A 29 13.27 -5.21 10.06
C ILE A 29 12.20 -6.18 9.55
N ARG A 30 11.04 -6.20 10.21
CA ARG A 30 9.92 -7.07 9.83
C ARG A 30 9.35 -6.73 8.44
N LEU A 31 9.21 -5.43 8.12
CA LEU A 31 8.74 -4.97 6.81
C LEU A 31 9.77 -5.26 5.71
N GLU A 32 11.06 -5.11 5.99
CA GLU A 32 12.15 -5.46 5.07
C GLU A 32 12.16 -6.97 4.75
N GLN A 33 12.01 -7.82 5.78
CA GLN A 33 11.86 -9.26 5.60
C GLN A 33 10.65 -9.60 4.73
N GLY A 34 9.48 -9.04 5.06
CA GLY A 34 8.26 -9.26 4.27
C GLY A 34 8.36 -8.77 2.83
N LEU A 35 9.08 -7.68 2.59
CA LEU A 35 9.37 -7.19 1.24
C LEU A 35 10.30 -8.13 0.47
N GLU A 36 11.32 -8.69 1.10
CA GLU A 36 12.24 -9.64 0.47
C GLU A 36 11.54 -10.95 0.12
N GLU A 37 10.70 -11.45 1.02
CA GLU A 37 9.84 -12.62 0.77
C GLU A 37 8.91 -12.39 -0.42
N LEU A 38 8.16 -11.28 -0.44
CA LEU A 38 7.26 -10.95 -1.54
C LEU A 38 8.04 -10.77 -2.86
N SER A 39 9.21 -10.13 -2.81
CA SER A 39 10.08 -9.95 -3.98
C SER A 39 10.58 -11.30 -4.53
N THR A 40 10.88 -12.25 -3.66
CA THR A 40 11.26 -13.61 -4.03
C THR A 40 10.09 -14.34 -4.69
N GLN A 41 8.89 -14.26 -4.12
CA GLN A 41 7.70 -14.86 -4.71
C GLN A 41 7.40 -14.29 -6.10
N LEU A 42 7.49 -12.97 -6.28
CA LEU A 42 7.33 -12.29 -7.58
C LEU A 42 8.36 -12.76 -8.63
N LYS A 43 9.62 -12.97 -8.22
CA LYS A 43 10.66 -13.52 -9.11
C LYS A 43 10.38 -14.96 -9.52
N SER A 44 9.74 -15.75 -8.65
CA SER A 44 9.40 -17.15 -8.91
C SER A 44 8.15 -17.36 -9.76
N LEU A 45 7.40 -16.29 -10.05
CA LEU A 45 6.24 -16.36 -10.94
C LEU A 45 6.68 -16.79 -12.34
N GLY A 46 6.00 -17.82 -12.88
CA GLY A 46 6.13 -18.25 -14.27
C GLY A 46 5.50 -17.25 -15.25
N GLU A 47 5.10 -17.75 -16.43
CA GLU A 47 4.42 -16.93 -17.43
C GLU A 47 3.03 -16.49 -16.91
N VAL A 48 2.89 -15.19 -16.68
CA VAL A 48 1.66 -14.53 -16.26
C VAL A 48 1.47 -13.26 -17.09
N SER A 49 0.24 -12.76 -17.20
CA SER A 49 -0.03 -11.48 -17.88
C SER A 49 0.80 -10.36 -17.26
N ALA A 50 1.46 -9.55 -18.08
CA ALA A 50 2.24 -8.40 -17.63
C ALA A 50 1.40 -7.44 -16.78
N VAL A 51 0.15 -7.17 -17.18
CA VAL A 51 -0.76 -6.29 -16.44
C VAL A 51 -1.07 -6.85 -15.05
N GLN A 52 -1.33 -8.15 -14.94
CA GLN A 52 -1.66 -8.77 -13.66
C GLN A 52 -0.42 -8.85 -12.75
N ARG A 53 0.76 -9.03 -13.34
CA ARG A 53 2.04 -8.96 -12.63
C ARG A 53 2.29 -7.58 -12.06
N ASP A 54 1.99 -6.53 -12.83
CA ASP A 54 2.16 -5.13 -12.42
C ASP A 54 1.35 -4.80 -11.15
N ASP A 55 0.12 -5.31 -11.04
CA ASP A 55 -0.72 -5.14 -9.86
C ASP A 55 -0.10 -5.72 -8.59
N ALA A 56 0.60 -6.86 -8.69
CA ALA A 56 1.31 -7.49 -7.58
C ALA A 56 2.65 -6.78 -7.28
N GLU A 57 3.37 -6.37 -8.33
CA GLU A 57 4.64 -5.65 -8.22
C GLU A 57 4.48 -4.27 -7.58
N LEU A 58 3.37 -3.59 -7.83
CA LEU A 58 3.03 -2.32 -7.20
C LEU A 58 3.05 -2.41 -5.67
N CYS A 59 2.54 -3.50 -5.08
CA CYS A 59 2.54 -3.70 -3.63
C CYS A 59 3.97 -3.75 -3.08
N ALA A 60 4.85 -4.52 -3.70
CA ALA A 60 6.26 -4.61 -3.31
C ALA A 60 6.97 -3.25 -3.50
N ARG A 61 6.69 -2.55 -4.60
CA ARG A 61 7.26 -1.22 -4.84
C ARG A 61 6.83 -0.22 -3.78
N ALA A 62 5.55 -0.18 -3.44
CA ALA A 62 5.01 0.75 -2.45
C ALA A 62 5.73 0.59 -1.10
N VAL A 63 5.90 -0.65 -0.64
CA VAL A 63 6.61 -0.96 0.62
C VAL A 63 8.10 -0.62 0.52
N ARG A 64 8.74 -0.90 -0.63
CA ARG A 64 10.13 -0.48 -0.89
C ARG A 64 10.30 1.03 -0.82
N MET A 65 9.38 1.81 -1.40
CA MET A 65 9.48 3.27 -1.44
C MET A 65 9.30 3.88 -0.04
N ILE A 66 8.30 3.45 0.73
CA ILE A 66 8.10 3.98 2.09
C ILE A 66 9.28 3.67 3.02
N LEU A 67 9.89 2.47 2.89
CA LEU A 67 11.09 2.09 3.64
C LEU A 67 12.30 2.91 3.20
N LYS A 68 12.55 3.00 1.89
CA LYS A 68 13.70 3.71 1.31
C LYS A 68 13.70 5.20 1.66
N HIS A 69 12.54 5.83 1.67
CA HIS A 69 12.39 7.26 1.88
C HIS A 69 12.00 7.63 3.32
N GLU A 70 11.85 6.63 4.20
CA GLU A 70 11.48 6.83 5.61
C GLU A 70 10.21 7.68 5.75
N GLU A 71 9.20 7.40 4.93
CA GLU A 71 7.98 8.24 4.83
C GLU A 71 6.86 7.78 5.78
N PHE A 72 7.20 7.44 7.03
CA PHE A 72 6.23 7.01 8.05
C PHE A 72 5.67 8.19 8.85
N PHE A 73 4.82 9.01 8.22
CA PHE A 73 4.25 10.22 8.83
C PHE A 73 3.36 9.97 10.07
N LYS A 74 2.86 8.75 10.28
CA LYS A 74 2.04 8.36 11.44
C LYS A 74 2.37 6.93 11.88
N PRO A 75 2.23 6.58 13.18
CA PRO A 75 2.43 5.21 13.64
C PRO A 75 1.58 4.17 12.89
N SER A 76 0.39 4.56 12.42
CA SER A 76 -0.49 3.68 11.65
C SER A 76 0.10 3.25 10.30
N TYR A 77 1.10 3.94 9.76
CA TYR A 77 1.66 3.64 8.43
C TYR A 77 2.38 2.29 8.41
N VAL A 78 2.90 1.82 9.55
CA VAL A 78 3.43 0.46 9.70
C VAL A 78 2.35 -0.57 9.37
N LYS A 79 1.16 -0.42 9.99
CA LYS A 79 0.02 -1.31 9.72
C LYS A 79 -0.44 -1.22 8.26
N LEU A 80 -0.41 -0.04 7.65
CA LEU A 80 -0.74 0.11 6.23
C LEU A 80 0.27 -0.64 5.34
N ALA A 81 1.57 -0.58 5.68
CA ALA A 81 2.60 -1.32 4.94
C ALA A 81 2.40 -2.83 5.05
N ASP A 82 2.03 -3.32 6.24
CA ASP A 82 1.65 -4.72 6.45
C ASP A 82 0.47 -5.15 5.58
N GLN A 83 -0.59 -4.33 5.53
CA GLN A 83 -1.75 -4.58 4.68
C GLN A 83 -1.39 -4.64 3.19
N VAL A 84 -0.45 -3.80 2.75
CA VAL A 84 0.01 -3.80 1.36
C VAL A 84 0.88 -5.03 1.07
N LEU A 85 1.71 -5.49 2.01
CA LEU A 85 2.42 -6.76 1.89
C LEU A 85 1.45 -7.94 1.80
N ASP A 86 0.42 -7.98 2.66
CA ASP A 86 -0.62 -9.00 2.62
C ASP A 86 -1.36 -9.03 1.27
N LEU A 87 -1.75 -7.86 0.76
CA LEU A 87 -2.37 -7.73 -0.55
C LEU A 87 -1.44 -8.23 -1.67
N GLY A 88 -0.15 -7.88 -1.60
CA GLY A 88 0.86 -8.37 -2.53
C GLY A 88 0.94 -9.89 -2.55
N ARG A 89 1.02 -10.52 -1.36
CA ARG A 89 1.02 -11.99 -1.22
C ARG A 89 -0.25 -12.62 -1.79
N GLN A 90 -1.42 -12.04 -1.52
CA GLN A 90 -2.70 -12.51 -2.06
C GLN A 90 -2.71 -12.48 -3.59
N ARG A 91 -2.24 -11.38 -4.20
CA ARG A 91 -2.15 -11.25 -5.66
C ARG A 91 -1.17 -12.24 -6.27
N VAL A 92 -0.01 -12.44 -5.64
CA VAL A 92 0.96 -13.45 -6.10
C VAL A 92 0.38 -14.86 -6.00
N ALA A 93 -0.30 -15.21 -4.91
CA ALA A 93 -0.97 -16.51 -4.77
C ALA A 93 -2.06 -16.72 -5.83
N ALA A 94 -2.87 -15.68 -6.10
CA ALA A 94 -3.87 -15.72 -7.17
C ALA A 94 -3.21 -15.99 -8.53
N LEU A 95 -2.13 -15.25 -8.86
CA LEU A 95 -1.36 -15.44 -10.09
C LEU A 95 -0.80 -16.86 -10.22
N GLN A 96 -0.26 -17.44 -9.14
CA GLN A 96 0.24 -18.81 -9.12
C GLN A 96 -0.86 -19.85 -9.39
N SER A 97 -2.10 -19.55 -8.99
CA SER A 97 -3.28 -20.38 -9.29
C SER A 97 -3.92 -20.11 -10.65
N GLY A 98 -3.31 -19.25 -11.49
CA GLY A 98 -3.86 -18.85 -12.79
C GLY A 98 -5.05 -17.88 -12.69
N GLN A 99 -5.25 -17.27 -11.52
CA GLN A 99 -6.31 -16.30 -11.27
C GLN A 99 -5.79 -14.86 -11.41
N ALA A 100 -6.73 -13.94 -11.65
CA ALA A 100 -6.47 -12.52 -11.77
C ALA A 100 -7.13 -11.75 -10.63
N VAL A 101 -6.75 -10.48 -10.43
CA VAL A 101 -7.54 -9.56 -9.61
C VAL A 101 -8.94 -9.47 -10.21
N GLU A 102 -9.94 -9.85 -9.43
CA GLU A 102 -11.33 -9.79 -9.90
C GLU A 102 -11.80 -8.33 -10.05
N HIS A 103 -12.63 -8.06 -11.05
CA HIS A 103 -13.25 -6.75 -11.25
C HIS A 103 -14.70 -6.77 -10.75
N THR A 104 -14.86 -6.94 -9.44
CA THR A 104 -16.14 -6.95 -8.71
C THR A 104 -16.47 -5.58 -8.11
N GLN A 105 -17.71 -5.39 -7.64
CA GLN A 105 -18.17 -4.16 -6.98
C GLN A 105 -17.18 -3.67 -5.91
N GLY A 106 -17.02 -2.35 -5.82
CA GLY A 106 -16.17 -1.68 -4.83
C GLY A 106 -14.92 -1.08 -5.44
N ARG A 107 -14.07 -0.50 -4.59
CA ARG A 107 -12.83 0.17 -4.95
C ARG A 107 -11.63 -0.75 -4.75
N LYS A 108 -10.73 -0.68 -5.72
CA LYS A 108 -9.46 -1.42 -5.75
C LYS A 108 -8.33 -0.51 -6.20
N ALA A 109 -7.11 -0.80 -5.77
CA ALA A 109 -5.90 -0.15 -6.25
C ALA A 109 -5.21 -1.04 -7.29
N LEU A 110 -4.98 -0.51 -8.47
CA LEU A 110 -4.35 -1.23 -9.59
C LEU A 110 -3.13 -0.46 -10.08
N ALA A 111 -2.33 -1.10 -10.92
CA ALA A 111 -1.12 -0.56 -11.49
C ALA A 111 -1.27 -0.33 -12.99
N TYR A 112 -0.72 0.78 -13.46
CA TYR A 112 -0.46 1.00 -14.88
C TYR A 112 1.04 1.15 -15.08
N ARG A 113 1.66 0.31 -15.92
CA ARG A 113 3.04 0.51 -16.35
C ARG A 113 3.10 1.49 -17.52
N SER A 114 3.73 2.62 -17.26
CA SER A 114 3.94 3.68 -18.25
C SER A 114 4.84 3.19 -19.39
N ARG A 115 4.39 3.35 -20.63
CA ARG A 115 5.20 3.05 -21.82
C ARG A 115 6.29 4.10 -22.09
N ILE A 116 6.27 5.22 -21.37
CA ILE A 116 7.21 6.33 -21.58
C ILE A 116 8.51 6.08 -20.82
N ASP A 117 8.40 5.58 -19.59
CA ASP A 117 9.52 5.49 -18.64
C ASP A 117 9.52 4.21 -17.79
N ASP A 118 8.66 3.25 -18.14
CA ASP A 118 8.47 1.98 -17.42
C ASP A 118 8.05 2.12 -15.94
N SER A 119 7.63 3.32 -15.53
CA SER A 119 7.16 3.53 -14.16
C SER A 119 5.83 2.81 -13.93
N LEU A 120 5.72 2.06 -12.83
CA LEU A 120 4.41 1.68 -12.31
C LEU A 120 3.71 2.94 -11.80
N GLN A 121 2.42 3.09 -12.07
CA GLN A 121 1.64 4.24 -11.65
C GLN A 121 0.39 3.72 -10.96
N PRO A 122 0.25 3.93 -9.64
CA PRO A 122 -0.93 3.46 -8.93
C PRO A 122 -2.15 4.27 -9.33
N TYR A 123 -3.27 3.59 -9.56
CA TYR A 123 -4.58 4.21 -9.70
C TYR A 123 -5.63 3.43 -8.91
N SER A 124 -6.77 4.06 -8.62
CA SER A 124 -7.89 3.39 -7.96
C SER A 124 -9.09 3.36 -8.89
N VAL A 125 -9.68 2.19 -9.06
CA VAL A 125 -10.91 2.00 -9.83
C VAL A 125 -12.04 1.64 -8.87
N GLY A 126 -13.18 2.30 -9.01
CA GLY A 126 -14.41 1.99 -8.28
C GLY A 126 -15.45 1.42 -9.24
N LEU A 127 -15.93 0.20 -8.96
CA LEU A 127 -16.92 -0.48 -9.79
C LEU A 127 -18.29 -0.45 -9.09
N PRO A 128 -19.37 -0.08 -9.80
CA PRO A 128 -20.70 0.06 -9.22
C PRO A 128 -21.33 -1.31 -8.89
N PRO A 129 -22.41 -1.32 -8.09
CA PRO A 129 -23.19 -2.53 -7.87
C PRO A 129 -23.70 -3.16 -9.17
N GLY A 130 -23.62 -4.49 -9.25
CA GLY A 130 -24.02 -5.26 -10.43
C GLY A 130 -23.09 -5.13 -11.64
N TYR A 131 -21.88 -4.57 -11.47
CA TYR A 131 -20.91 -4.44 -12.58
C TYR A 131 -20.54 -5.80 -13.19
N ALA A 132 -20.29 -6.82 -12.36
CA ALA A 132 -19.88 -8.15 -12.82
C ALA A 132 -20.99 -8.90 -13.58
N ASP A 133 -22.26 -8.66 -13.22
CA ASP A 133 -23.42 -9.34 -13.81
C ASP A 133 -23.94 -8.64 -15.08
N ALA A 134 -23.59 -7.36 -15.28
CA ALA A 134 -24.09 -6.53 -16.36
C ALA A 134 -23.27 -6.67 -17.65
N GLN A 135 -23.19 -7.89 -18.19
CA GLN A 135 -22.47 -8.17 -19.44
C GLN A 135 -22.96 -7.27 -20.59
N GLY A 136 -22.02 -6.64 -21.29
CA GLY A 136 -22.30 -5.75 -22.43
C GLY A 136 -22.79 -4.34 -22.08
N LYS A 137 -23.08 -4.05 -20.80
CA LYS A 137 -23.45 -2.70 -20.37
C LYS A 137 -22.24 -1.77 -20.39
N ARG A 138 -22.37 -0.63 -21.05
CA ARG A 138 -21.40 0.47 -20.95
C ARG A 138 -21.72 1.32 -19.73
N TRP A 139 -20.69 1.64 -18.96
CA TRP A 139 -20.79 2.54 -17.81
C TRP A 139 -20.09 3.87 -18.14
N PRO A 140 -20.60 5.01 -17.65
CA PRO A 140 -19.86 6.25 -17.75
C PRO A 140 -18.57 6.14 -16.94
N LEU A 141 -17.47 6.63 -17.51
CA LEU A 141 -16.19 6.75 -16.79
C LEU A 141 -16.11 8.13 -16.16
N HIS A 142 -16.05 8.17 -14.83
CA HIS A 142 -15.77 9.39 -14.08
C HIS A 142 -14.29 9.40 -13.66
N LEU A 143 -13.50 10.30 -14.25
CA LEU A 143 -12.11 10.48 -13.89
C LEU A 143 -11.98 11.47 -12.74
N VAL A 144 -11.39 11.02 -11.62
CA VAL A 144 -11.12 11.86 -10.46
C VAL A 144 -9.62 12.01 -10.31
N LEU A 145 -9.13 13.24 -10.41
CA LEU A 145 -7.74 13.59 -10.17
C LEU A 145 -7.61 14.16 -8.76
N HIS A 146 -6.70 13.61 -7.96
CA HIS A 146 -6.49 14.08 -6.60
C HIS A 146 -5.61 15.35 -6.58
N GLY A 147 -5.77 16.17 -5.54
CA GLY A 147 -4.91 17.31 -5.27
C GLY A 147 -3.58 16.92 -4.62
N ARG A 148 -2.76 17.92 -4.29
CA ARG A 148 -1.51 17.71 -3.54
C ARG A 148 -1.80 17.17 -2.13
N ASN A 149 -1.07 16.14 -1.73
CA ASN A 149 -1.05 15.63 -0.37
C ASN A 149 0.38 15.21 -0.02
N GLY A 150 1.06 15.97 0.84
CA GLY A 150 2.45 15.76 1.21
C GLY A 150 2.72 14.51 2.04
N SER A 151 1.68 13.88 2.60
CA SER A 151 1.79 12.63 3.37
C SER A 151 1.22 11.42 2.63
N LEU A 152 0.84 11.57 1.34
CA LEU A 152 0.31 10.48 0.53
C LEU A 152 1.46 9.64 -0.02
N THR A 153 1.74 8.53 0.65
CA THR A 153 2.63 7.49 0.14
C THR A 153 1.84 6.47 -0.68
N GLU A 154 2.51 5.71 -1.56
CA GLU A 154 1.87 4.61 -2.30
C GLU A 154 1.20 3.60 -1.37
N VAL A 155 1.83 3.33 -0.21
CA VAL A 155 1.26 2.44 0.82
C VAL A 155 -0.08 2.97 1.32
N SER A 156 -0.13 4.25 1.69
CA SER A 156 -1.37 4.87 2.19
C SER A 156 -2.45 4.99 1.11
N PHE A 157 -2.05 5.16 -0.16
CA PHE A 157 -2.95 5.16 -1.30
C PHE A 157 -3.60 3.79 -1.51
N ILE A 158 -2.78 2.73 -1.59
CA ILE A 158 -3.25 1.36 -1.85
C ILE A 158 -4.16 0.90 -0.71
N ALA A 159 -3.68 0.96 0.53
CA ALA A 159 -4.46 0.55 1.70
C ALA A 159 -5.73 1.42 1.89
N GLY A 160 -5.70 2.67 1.44
CA GLY A 160 -6.85 3.57 1.47
C GLY A 160 -7.90 3.31 0.39
N ALA A 161 -7.54 2.63 -0.69
CA ALA A 161 -8.41 2.36 -1.84
C ALA A 161 -9.04 0.97 -1.80
N GLU A 162 -8.37 -0.03 -1.25
CA GLU A 162 -8.86 -1.41 -1.20
C GLU A 162 -10.06 -1.60 -0.26
N GLY A 163 -11.09 -2.30 -0.74
CA GLY A 163 -12.20 -2.80 0.08
C GLY A 163 -13.22 -1.75 0.52
N LYS A 164 -13.27 -0.58 -0.13
CA LYS A 164 -14.25 0.49 0.11
C LYS A 164 -15.27 0.60 -1.01
#